data_AF-A0A368TDL4-F1
#
_entry.id   AF-A0A368TDL4-F1
#
_cell.length_a   1.000
_cell.length_b   1.000
_cell.length_c   1.000
_cell.angle_alpha   90.00
_cell.angle_beta   90.00
_cell.angle_gamma   90.00
#
_symmetry.space_group_name_H-M   'P 1'
#
loop_
_entity.id
_entity.type
_entity.pdbx_description
1 polymer ?
#
loop_
_entity_poly.entity_id
_entity_poly.type
_entity_poly.pdbx_seq_one_letter_code
_entity_poly.pdbx_strand_id
1 'polypeptide(L)' 'MQYKAYGKTGDKVSVLGFGAMRFPKVKGRVDSDLFVEMLKLAFDMGINYAGE' A
#
# COMPACT_ATOMS: atom_id res chain seq x y z
N MET A 1 12.34 -1.27 -6.28
CA MET A 1 10.99 -1.83 -6.51
C MET A 1 10.95 -2.60 -7.83
N GLN A 2 10.32 -3.78 -7.87
CA GLN A 2 10.02 -4.51 -9.11
C GLN A 2 8.57 -4.25 -9.52
N TYR A 3 8.30 -4.05 -10.82
CA TYR A 3 6.95 -3.74 -11.33
C TYR A 3 6.51 -4.74 -12.39
N LYS A 4 5.24 -5.13 -12.36
CA LYS A 4 4.61 -6.05 -13.31
C LYS A 4 3.42 -5.37 -14.00
N ALA A 5 3.21 -5.69 -15.27
CA ALA A 5 2.04 -5.21 -16.00
C ALA A 5 0.74 -5.72 -15.36
N TYR A 6 -0.19 -4.83 -15.11
CA TYR A 6 -1.48 -5.13 -14.50
C TYR A 6 -2.51 -5.54 -15.58
N GLY A 7 -2.45 -6.80 -15.98
CA GLY A 7 -3.34 -7.33 -17.02
C GLY A 7 -3.21 -6.57 -18.34
N LYS A 8 -4.32 -6.09 -18.89
CA LYS A 8 -4.38 -5.33 -20.15
C LYS A 8 -4.58 -3.83 -19.97
N THR A 9 -4.48 -3.32 -18.73
CA THR A 9 -4.71 -1.89 -18.43
C THR A 9 -3.59 -0.99 -18.94
N GLY A 10 -2.40 -1.55 -19.19
CA GLY A 10 -1.21 -0.79 -19.57
C GLY A 10 -0.42 -0.26 -18.36
N ASP A 11 -1.02 -0.32 -17.17
CA ASP A 11 -0.39 0.10 -15.92
C ASP A 11 0.63 -0.92 -15.40
N LYS A 12 1.66 -0.41 -14.76
CA LYS A 12 2.69 -1.21 -14.08
C LYS A 12 2.52 -1.07 -12.58
N VAL A 13 2.18 -2.16 -11.92
CA VAL A 13 2.00 -2.22 -10.47
C VAL A 13 3.20 -2.86 -9.81
N SER A 14 3.52 -2.43 -8.59
CA SER A 14 4.57 -3.01 -7.77
C SER A 14 4.24 -4.48 -7.48
N VAL A 15 5.24 -5.36 -7.61
CA VAL A 15 5.06 -6.81 -7.35
C VAL A 15 4.70 -7.06 -5.88
N LEU A 16 5.18 -6.19 -4.99
CA LEU A 16 4.73 -6.11 -3.61
C LEU A 16 3.56 -5.12 -3.53
N GLY A 17 2.41 -5.58 -3.06
CA GLY A 17 1.27 -4.72 -2.74
C GLY A 17 1.29 -4.31 -1.27
N PHE A 18 0.83 -3.09 -0.98
CA PHE A 18 0.54 -2.69 0.39
C PHE A 18 -0.81 -3.26 0.80
N GLY A 19 -0.81 -4.21 1.73
CA GLY A 19 -2.04 -4.84 2.23
C GLY A 19 -2.75 -3.95 3.24
N ALA A 20 -3.91 -3.41 2.87
CA ALA A 20 -4.75 -2.59 3.72
C ALA A 20 -5.59 -3.38 4.75
N MET A 21 -5.63 -4.71 4.64
CA MET A 21 -6.48 -5.59 5.47
C MET A 21 -6.25 -5.47 6.99
N ARG A 22 -5.12 -4.91 7.45
CA ARG A 22 -4.80 -4.85 8.88
C ARG A 22 -4.13 -3.55 9.28
N PHE A 23 -4.88 -2.45 9.18
CA PHE A 23 -4.42 -1.17 9.71
C PHE A 23 -4.21 -1.20 11.23
N PRO A 24 -3.21 -0.47 11.74
CA PRO A 24 -3.04 -0.27 13.17
C PRO A 24 -4.30 0.39 13.72
N LYS A 25 -4.89 -0.23 14.74
CA LYS A 25 -6.07 0.30 15.43
C LYS A 25 -5.68 0.68 16.85
N VAL A 26 -5.88 1.94 17.22
CA VAL A 26 -5.74 2.43 18.59
C VAL A 26 -7.14 2.62 19.16
N LYS A 27 -7.42 1.93 20.28
CA LYS A 27 -8.75 1.94 20.94
C LYS A 27 -9.93 1.60 20.01
N GLY A 28 -9.71 0.65 19.10
CA GLY A 28 -10.75 0.18 18.16
C GLY A 28 -10.99 1.10 16.95
N ARG A 29 -10.32 2.24 16.85
CA ARG A 29 -10.33 3.11 15.66
C ARG A 29 -9.02 2.95 14.91
N VAL A 30 -9.06 3.06 13.58
CA VAL A 30 -7.83 3.11 12.77
C VAL A 30 -7.05 4.34 13.21
N ASP A 31 -5.78 4.13 13.52
CA ASP A 31 -4.87 5.23 13.80
C ASP A 31 -4.43 5.84 12.47
N SER A 32 -5.05 6.98 12.14
CA SER A 32 -4.83 7.64 10.85
C SER A 32 -3.40 8.15 10.69
N ASP A 33 -2.72 8.50 11.79
CA ASP A 33 -1.36 9.03 11.76
C ASP A 33 -0.37 7.92 11.40
N LEU A 34 -0.44 6.79 12.11
CA LEU A 34 0.32 5.58 11.79
C LEU A 34 -0.02 5.05 10.39
N PHE A 35 -1.29 5.09 9.98
CA PHE A 35 -1.68 4.68 8.64
C PHE A 35 -1.04 5.55 7.55
N VAL A 36 -1.03 6.88 7.74
CA VAL A 36 -0.39 7.81 6.82
C VAL A 36 1.13 7.60 6.79
N GLU A 37 1.77 7.36 7.93
CA GLU A 37 3.20 7.02 7.97
C GLU A 37 3.50 5.71 7.21
N MET A 38 2.71 4.67 7.41
CA MET A 38 2.88 3.40 6.71
C MET A 38 2.70 3.54 5.19
N LEU A 39 1.72 4.33 4.75
CA LEU A 39 1.52 4.65 3.34
C LEU A 39 2.70 5.42 2.77
N LYS A 40 3.19 6.46 3.46
CA LYS A 40 4.36 7.23 3.03
C LYS A 40 5.58 6.34 2.89
N LEU A 41 5.83 5.46 3.85
CA LEU A 41 6.93 4.51 3.81
C LEU A 41 6.78 3.51 2.65
N ALA A 42 5.57 3.01 2.41
CA ALA A 42 5.28 2.12 1.28
C ALA A 42 5.55 2.83 -0.06
N PHE A 43 5.09 4.07 -0.22
CA PHE A 43 5.37 4.88 -1.40
C PHE A 43 6.85 5.19 -1.57
N ASP A 44 7.57 5.53 -0.50
CA ASP A 44 9.03 5.76 -0.52
C ASP A 44 9.80 4.51 -0.97
N MET A 45 9.34 3.34 -0.55
CA MET A 45 9.88 2.04 -1.01
C MET A 45 9.55 1.74 -2.48
N GLY A 46 8.63 2.49 -3.10
CA GLY A 46 8.18 2.38 -4.49
C GLY A 46 6.89 1.57 -4.67
N ILE A 47 6.18 1.24 -3.59
CA ILE A 47 4.92 0.49 -3.66
C ILE A 47 3.86 1.43 -4.19
N ASN A 48 3.29 1.10 -5.34
CA ASN A 48 2.26 1.91 -6.00
C ASN A 48 0.92 1.16 -6.15
N TYR A 49 0.81 -0.01 -5.52
CA TYR A 49 -0.38 -0.83 -5.50
C TYR A 49 -0.82 -1.10 -4.07
N ALA A 50 -1.99 -0.60 -3.70
CA ALA A 50 -2.65 -0.90 -2.43
C ALA A 50 -3.83 -1.84 -2.70
N GLY A 51 -3.82 -3.01 -2.06
CA GLY A 51 -4.91 -3.97 -2.12
C GLY A 51 -5.76 -3.87 -0.86
N GLU A 52 -7.08 -3.79 -1.03
CA GLU A 52 -8.05 -3.96 0.06
C GLU A 52 -8.10 -5.40 0.55
#